data_AF-A0A154PD35-F1
#
_entry.id   AF-A0A154PD35-F1
#
_cell.length_a   1.000
_cell.length_b   1.000
_cell.length_c   1.000
_cell.angle_alpha   90.00
_cell.angle_beta   90.00
_cell.angle_gamma   90.00
#
_symmetry.space_group_name_H-M   'P 1'
#
loop_
_entity.id
_entity.type
_entity.pdbx_description
1 polymer ?
#
loop_
_entity_poly.entity_id
_entity_poly.type
_entity_poly.pdbx_seq_one_letter_code
_entity_poly.pdbx_strand_id
1 'polypeptide(L)'
;IKDIFRVIASGESTEKDDEQLVDLVKEEIVRTAQSIKTPTGSIEAAARRAKILVTELTAAYTSIIYKSKTTELAKTNFGRFQRTVQNIVEFIKRGQFVV
;
A
#
# COMPACT_ATOMS: atom_id res chain seq x y z
N ILE A 1 -10.02 -0.48 -2.59
CA ILE A 1 -8.66 -1.06 -2.49
C ILE A 1 -8.43 -2.23 -3.45
N LYS A 2 -9.23 -3.32 -3.40
CA LYS A 2 -8.98 -4.49 -4.26
C LYS A 2 -8.91 -4.16 -5.75
N ASP A 3 -9.73 -3.22 -6.21
CA ASP A 3 -9.74 -2.81 -7.63
C ASP A 3 -8.47 -2.07 -8.02
N ILE A 4 -7.92 -1.20 -7.17
CA ILE A 4 -6.66 -0.51 -7.46
C ILE A 4 -5.48 -1.50 -7.52
N PHE A 5 -5.47 -2.54 -6.67
CA PHE A 5 -4.47 -3.61 -6.78
C PHE A 5 -4.59 -4.40 -8.10
N ARG A 6 -5.81 -4.61 -8.61
CA ARG A 6 -6.03 -5.24 -9.92
C ARG A 6 -5.52 -4.37 -11.06
N VAL A 7 -5.77 -3.06 -11.02
CA VAL A 7 -5.26 -2.08 -12.00
C VAL A 7 -3.73 -2.04 -11.97
N ILE A 8 -3.12 -2.09 -10.79
CA ILE A 8 -1.66 -2.21 -10.67
C ILE A 8 -1.20 -3.52 -11.30
N ALA A 9 -1.77 -4.66 -10.91
CA ALA A 9 -1.37 -5.98 -11.40
C ALA A 9 -1.60 -6.21 -12.90
N SER A 10 -2.47 -5.42 -13.55
CA SER A 10 -2.68 -5.48 -15.01
C SER A 10 -1.52 -4.86 -15.79
N GLY A 11 -0.74 -3.96 -15.17
CA GLY A 11 0.32 -3.21 -15.84
C GLY A 11 -0.15 -1.92 -16.52
N GLU A 12 -1.44 -1.58 -16.40
CA GLU A 12 -2.02 -0.35 -16.96
C GLU A 12 -1.99 0.82 -15.97
N SER A 13 -1.57 0.58 -14.73
CA SER A 13 -1.47 1.62 -13.69
C SER A 13 -0.41 2.68 -13.97
N THR A 14 -0.70 3.88 -13.48
CA THR A 14 0.11 5.09 -13.53
C THR A 14 0.57 5.51 -12.14
N GLU A 15 1.46 6.50 -12.04
CA GLU A 15 1.87 7.05 -10.74
C GLU A 15 0.69 7.63 -9.94
N LYS A 16 -0.36 8.12 -10.62
CA LYS A 16 -1.58 8.61 -9.98
C LYS A 16 -2.37 7.48 -9.30
N ASP A 17 -2.35 6.29 -9.88
CA ASP A 17 -2.97 5.11 -9.28
C ASP A 17 -2.22 4.68 -8.00
N ASP A 18 -0.91 4.91 -7.96
CA ASP A 18 -0.08 4.66 -6.78
C ASP A 18 -0.38 5.65 -5.65
N GLU A 19 -0.53 6.93 -5.98
CA GLU A 19 -0.94 7.98 -5.03
C GLU A 19 -2.32 7.66 -4.45
N GLN A 20 -3.29 7.32 -5.31
CA GLN A 20 -4.62 6.92 -4.89
C GLN A 20 -4.58 5.69 -3.98
N LEU A 21 -3.75 4.70 -4.30
CA LEU A 21 -3.57 3.52 -3.48
C LEU A 21 -3.02 3.89 -2.09
N VAL A 22 -2.04 4.78 -2.01
CA VAL A 22 -1.50 5.25 -0.73
C VAL A 22 -2.61 5.85 0.13
N ASP A 23 -3.45 6.71 -0.43
CA ASP A 23 -4.51 7.36 0.32
C ASP A 23 -5.59 6.37 0.78
N LEU A 24 -6.00 5.45 -0.09
CA LEU A 24 -6.92 4.38 0.29
C LEU A 24 -6.35 3.51 1.42
N VAL A 25 -5.06 3.19 1.38
CA VAL A 25 -4.39 2.42 2.45
C VAL A 25 -4.39 3.19 3.76
N LYS A 26 -4.09 4.51 3.74
CA LYS A 26 -4.14 5.36 4.94
C LYS A 26 -5.55 5.36 5.54
N GLU A 27 -6.58 5.59 4.73
CA GLU A 27 -7.98 5.59 5.16
C GLU A 27 -8.37 4.25 5.79
N GLU A 28 -7.99 3.14 5.17
CA GLU A 28 -8.27 1.79 5.67
C GLU A 28 -7.61 1.51 7.02
N ILE A 29 -6.38 1.98 7.20
CA ILE A 29 -5.64 1.88 8.47
C ILE A 29 -6.34 2.72 9.55
N VAL A 30 -6.70 3.97 9.24
CA VAL A 30 -7.42 4.87 10.17
C VAL A 30 -8.76 4.27 10.58
N ARG A 31 -9.56 3.81 9.62
CA ARG A 31 -10.85 3.17 9.88
C ARG A 31 -10.70 1.93 10.76
N THR A 32 -9.64 1.14 10.53
CA THR A 32 -9.36 -0.05 11.34
C THR A 32 -8.98 0.34 12.76
N ALA A 33 -8.09 1.32 12.94
CA ALA A 33 -7.70 1.81 14.25
C ALA A 33 -8.90 2.31 15.05
N GLN A 34 -9.72 3.18 14.44
CA GLN A 34 -10.90 3.78 15.08
C GLN A 34 -12.00 2.77 15.44
N SER A 35 -12.01 1.59 14.81
CA SER A 35 -12.96 0.53 15.14
C SER A 35 -12.68 -0.16 16.48
N ILE A 36 -11.50 0.06 17.07
CA ILE A 36 -11.08 -0.54 18.33
C ILE A 36 -11.10 0.53 19.43
N LYS A 37 -11.65 0.19 20.60
CA LYS A 37 -11.88 1.15 21.69
C LYS A 37 -10.66 1.40 22.58
N THR A 38 -9.64 0.55 22.50
CA THR A 38 -8.44 0.65 23.34
C THR A 38 -7.27 1.17 22.51
N PRO A 39 -6.42 2.07 23.05
CA PRO A 39 -5.26 2.58 22.31
C PRO A 39 -4.33 1.47 21.81
N THR A 40 -3.96 0.51 22.68
CA THR A 40 -3.10 -0.63 22.31
C THR A 40 -3.72 -1.50 21.23
N GLY A 41 -5.01 -1.85 21.37
CA GLY A 41 -5.70 -2.67 20.38
C GLY A 41 -5.86 -1.97 19.03
N SER A 42 -6.03 -0.65 19.04
CA SER A 42 -6.10 0.17 17.82
C SER A 42 -4.80 0.14 17.04
N ILE A 43 -3.67 0.30 17.74
CA ILE A 43 -2.32 0.23 17.15
C ILE A 43 -2.05 -1.16 16.59
N GLU A 44 -2.35 -2.22 17.34
CA GLU A 44 -2.15 -3.61 16.90
C GLU A 44 -3.00 -3.94 15.67
N ALA A 45 -4.27 -3.54 15.68
CA ALA A 45 -5.17 -3.77 14.55
C ALA A 45 -4.73 -3.01 13.30
N ALA A 46 -4.34 -1.74 13.46
CA ALA A 46 -3.79 -0.91 12.38
C ALA A 46 -2.51 -1.52 11.78
N ALA A 47 -1.56 -1.93 12.63
CA ALA A 47 -0.31 -2.55 12.19
C ALA A 47 -0.56 -3.88 11.46
N ARG A 48 -1.48 -4.71 11.97
CA ARG A 48 -1.88 -5.95 11.30
C ARG A 48 -2.52 -5.69 9.94
N ARG A 49 -3.41 -4.69 9.85
CA ARG A 49 -4.06 -4.32 8.59
C ARG A 49 -3.06 -3.78 7.58
N ALA A 50 -2.16 -2.90 8.01
CA ALA A 50 -1.07 -2.40 7.18
C ALA A 50 -0.20 -3.54 6.61
N LYS A 51 0.18 -4.52 7.43
CA LYS A 51 0.96 -5.68 6.97
C LYS A 51 0.25 -6.43 5.84
N ILE A 52 -1.06 -6.68 5.98
CA ILE A 52 -1.86 -7.34 4.93
C ILE A 52 -1.86 -6.52 3.64
N LEU A 53 -2.11 -5.22 3.74
CA LEU A 53 -2.16 -4.33 2.57
C LEU A 53 -0.80 -4.23 1.87
N VAL A 54 0.30 -4.17 2.62
CA VAL A 54 1.66 -4.19 2.06
C VAL A 54 1.96 -5.54 1.39
N THR A 55 1.46 -6.66 1.90
CA THR A 55 1.58 -7.97 1.22
C THR A 55 0.82 -7.99 -0.10
N GLU A 56 -0.42 -7.50 -0.14
CA GLU A 56 -1.21 -7.41 -1.38
C GLU A 56 -0.54 -6.49 -2.41
N LEU A 57 -0.03 -5.34 -1.96
CA LEU A 57 0.77 -4.41 -2.76
C LEU A 57 2.00 -5.09 -3.36
N THR A 58 2.75 -5.81 -2.54
CA THR A 58 3.96 -6.52 -2.96
C THR A 58 3.63 -7.55 -4.03
N ALA A 59 2.54 -8.29 -3.89
CA ALA A 59 2.09 -9.25 -4.90
C ALA A 59 1.73 -8.56 -6.23
N ALA A 60 0.98 -7.46 -6.19
CA ALA A 60 0.59 -6.71 -7.38
C ALA A 60 1.82 -6.17 -8.14
N TYR A 61 2.75 -5.55 -7.42
CA TYR A 61 3.97 -5.01 -8.02
C TYR A 61 4.94 -6.08 -8.51
N THR A 62 5.08 -7.17 -7.76
CA THR A 62 5.88 -8.32 -8.19
C THR A 62 5.35 -8.87 -9.53
N SER A 63 4.03 -8.96 -9.69
CA SER A 63 3.41 -9.40 -10.95
C SER A 63 3.83 -8.53 -12.14
N ILE A 64 3.77 -7.21 -12.02
CA ILE A 64 4.13 -6.32 -13.15
C ILE A 64 5.64 -6.22 -13.39
N ILE A 65 6.46 -6.35 -12.34
CA ILE A 65 7.91 -6.39 -12.48
C ILE A 65 8.31 -7.62 -13.30
N TYR A 66 7.75 -8.80 -12.98
CA TYR A 66 8.04 -10.02 -13.74
C TYR A 66 7.46 -10.01 -15.15
N LYS A 67 6.34 -9.32 -15.39
CA LYS A 67 5.75 -9.16 -16.72
C LYS A 67 6.44 -8.08 -17.57
N SER A 68 7.37 -7.31 -17.00
CA SER A 68 8.02 -6.20 -17.71
C SER A 68 8.85 -6.72 -18.88
N LYS A 69 8.59 -6.17 -20.08
CA LYS A 69 9.27 -6.60 -21.33
C LYS A 69 10.70 -6.10 -21.46
N THR A 70 11.07 -5.08 -20.68
CA THR A 70 12.40 -4.47 -20.69
C THR A 70 12.90 -4.25 -19.27
N THR A 71 14.23 -4.17 -19.13
CA THR A 71 14.87 -3.88 -17.84
C THR A 71 14.50 -2.50 -17.33
N GLU A 72 14.36 -1.52 -18.21
CA GLU A 72 13.97 -0.14 -17.88
C GLU A 72 12.56 -0.09 -17.28
N LEU A 73 11.63 -0.85 -17.87
CA LEU A 73 10.26 -0.94 -17.36
C LEU A 73 10.23 -1.65 -16.01
N ALA A 74 11.00 -2.73 -15.84
CA ALA A 74 11.12 -3.44 -14.56
C ALA A 74 11.68 -2.52 -13.46
N LYS A 75 12.73 -1.75 -13.76
CA LYS A 75 13.32 -0.76 -12.83
C LYS A 75 12.32 0.34 -12.47
N THR A 76 11.56 0.83 -13.44
CA THR A 76 10.52 1.85 -13.23
C THR A 76 9.45 1.33 -12.28
N ASN A 77 8.91 0.13 -12.54
CA ASN A 77 7.90 -0.51 -11.69
C ASN A 77 8.44 -0.81 -10.28
N PHE A 78 9.71 -1.21 -10.17
CA PHE A 78 10.36 -1.39 -8.87
C PHE A 78 10.52 -0.08 -8.10
N GLY A 79 10.89 1.01 -8.76
CA GLY A 79 10.96 2.34 -8.13
C GLY A 79 9.59 2.83 -7.64
N ARG A 80 8.54 2.61 -8.43
CA ARG A 80 7.14 2.89 -8.04
C ARG A 80 6.72 2.08 -6.81
N PHE A 81 7.05 0.78 -6.79
CA PHE A 81 6.83 -0.08 -5.63
C PHE A 81 7.51 0.48 -4.36
N GLN A 82 8.80 0.79 -4.45
CA GLN A 82 9.58 1.30 -3.31
C GLN A 82 8.98 2.60 -2.75
N ARG A 83 8.65 3.56 -3.62
CA ARG A 83 8.05 4.84 -3.22
C ARG A 83 6.70 4.65 -2.54
N THR A 84 5.85 3.79 -3.11
CA THR A 84 4.52 3.49 -2.58
C THR A 84 4.59 2.84 -1.19
N VAL A 85 5.45 1.82 -1.03
CA VAL A 85 5.68 1.18 0.28
C VAL A 85 6.22 2.19 1.28
N GLN A 86 7.19 3.02 0.90
CA GLN A 86 7.79 4.00 1.79
C GLN A 86 6.75 5.00 2.30
N ASN A 87 5.88 5.51 1.43
CA ASN A 87 4.80 6.43 1.82
C ASN A 87 3.84 5.80 2.85
N ILE A 88 3.49 4.52 2.68
CA ILE A 88 2.64 3.78 3.62
C ILE A 88 3.36 3.59 4.96
N VAL A 89 4.63 3.17 4.93
CA VAL A 89 5.44 2.94 6.14
C VAL A 89 5.65 4.24 6.92
N GLU A 90 5.94 5.35 6.25
CA GLU A 90 6.10 6.65 6.88
C GLU A 90 4.81 7.11 7.58
N PHE A 91 3.64 6.91 6.94
CA PHE A 91 2.36 7.18 7.57
C PHE A 91 2.17 6.36 8.85
N ILE A 92 2.44 5.05 8.80
CA ILE A 92 2.30 4.16 9.95
C ILE A 92 3.22 4.59 11.10
N LYS A 93 4.48 4.91 10.79
CA LYS A 93 5.49 5.35 11.77
C LYS A 93 5.08 6.64 12.49
N ARG A 94 4.38 7.55 11.81
CA ARG A 94 3.91 8.81 12.41
C ARG A 94 2.78 8.60 13.43
N GLY A 95 2.10 7.46 13.42
CA GLY A 95 1.04 7.15 14.39
C GLY A 95 -0.18 8.08 14.33
N GLN A 96 -0.33 8.86 13.25
CA GLN A 96 -1.37 9.90 13.11
C GLN A 96 -2.83 9.38 13.08
N PHE A 97 -3.01 8.08 13.20
CA PHE A 97 -4.29 7.38 13.24
C PHE A 97 -4.70 6.94 14.66
N VAL A 98 -3.85 7.18 15.66
CA VAL A 98 -4.18 6.98 17.08
C VAL A 98 -4.89 8.23 17.58
N VAL A 99 -6.15 8.08 18.01
CA VAL A 99 -6.96 9.14 18.65
C VAL A 99 -6.95 8.92 20.15
#